data_AF-A0A1Z9KMW7-F1
#
_entry.id   AF-A0A1Z9KMW7-F1
#
_cell.length_a   1.000
_cell.length_b   1.000
_cell.length_c   1.000
_cell.angle_alpha   90.00
_cell.angle_beta   90.00
_cell.angle_gamma   90.00
#
_symmetry.space_group_name_H-M   'P 1'
#
loop_
_entity.id
_entity.type
_entity.pdbx_description
1 polymer ?
#
loop_
_entity_poly.entity_id
_entity_poly.type
_entity_poly.pdbx_seq_one_letter_code
_entity_poly.pdbx_strand_id
1 'polypeptide(L)'
;MKKLSYKFTVPGRPKVKGRPRFSKKGYAYTSESTRAYEKAVAEAYNGPKFEGPIKVSVVLNDKRAHITITEMDQEKSKLRGDTTNYLKAIEDGLNGIAYDDDIQIHEIVGKKT
;
A
#
# COMPACT_ATOMS: atom_id res chain seq x y z
N MET A 1 26.91 -5.36 -3.46
CA MET A 1 26.33 -4.32 -4.33
C MET A 1 25.39 -3.44 -3.51
N LYS A 2 25.44 -2.12 -3.64
CA LYS A 2 24.46 -1.23 -2.98
C LYS A 2 23.12 -1.44 -3.66
N LYS A 3 22.11 -1.92 -2.92
CA LYS A 3 20.74 -2.04 -3.42
C LYS A 3 20.21 -0.66 -3.74
N LEU A 4 19.54 -0.50 -4.88
CA LEU A 4 18.86 0.75 -5.19
C LEU A 4 17.75 0.95 -4.14
N SER A 5 17.79 2.10 -3.48
CA SER A 5 16.79 2.50 -2.50
C SER A 5 16.42 3.95 -2.74
N TYR A 6 15.13 4.23 -2.79
CA TYR A 6 14.60 5.56 -2.99
C TYR A 6 13.60 5.90 -1.90
N LYS A 7 13.81 7.04 -1.25
CA LYS A 7 12.98 7.53 -0.15
C LYS A 7 12.39 8.88 -0.53
N PHE A 8 11.09 9.03 -0.34
CA PHE A 8 10.38 10.28 -0.55
C PHE A 8 9.27 10.47 0.48
N THR A 9 8.72 11.68 0.54
CA THR A 9 7.68 12.04 1.50
C THR A 9 6.52 12.68 0.75
N VAL A 10 5.31 12.23 1.05
CA VAL A 10 4.07 12.83 0.57
C VAL A 10 3.55 13.77 1.66
N PRO A 11 3.51 15.09 1.43
CA PRO A 11 2.98 16.04 2.41
C PRO A 11 1.45 15.94 2.49
N GLY A 12 0.90 16.24 3.66
CA GLY A 12 -0.54 16.22 3.92
C GLY A 12 -0.99 14.97 4.66
N ARG A 13 -2.15 15.07 5.31
CA ARG A 13 -2.73 13.98 6.10
C ARG A 13 -3.01 12.77 5.19
N PRO A 14 -2.45 11.58 5.48
CA PRO A 14 -2.73 10.37 4.73
C PRO A 14 -4.23 10.11 4.63
N LYS A 15 -4.67 9.67 3.45
CA LYS A 15 -6.08 9.35 3.19
C LYS A 15 -6.23 7.85 3.03
N VAL A 16 -7.17 7.28 3.79
CA VAL A 16 -7.59 5.90 3.64
C VAL A 16 -8.27 5.75 2.28
N LYS A 17 -7.86 4.74 1.52
CA LYS A 17 -8.49 4.40 0.24
C LYS A 17 -9.87 3.82 0.51
N GLY A 18 -10.93 4.53 0.10
CA GLY A 18 -12.28 4.00 0.16
C GLY A 18 -12.45 2.80 -0.79
N ARG A 19 -13.25 1.80 -0.39
CA ARG A 19 -13.67 0.74 -1.31
C ARG A 19 -14.48 1.34 -2.48
N PRO A 20 -14.41 0.76 -3.70
CA PRO A 20 -15.19 1.24 -4.83
C PRO A 20 -16.68 1.31 -4.48
N ARG A 21 -17.31 2.44 -4.78
CA ARG A 21 -18.76 2.61 -4.62
C ARG A 21 -19.45 2.31 -5.94
N PHE A 22 -20.61 1.66 -5.89
CA PHE A 22 -21.39 1.38 -7.09
C PHE A 22 -22.44 2.47 -7.29
N SER A 23 -22.51 3.00 -8.51
CA SER A 23 -23.62 3.86 -8.93
C SER A 23 -24.91 3.04 -9.09
N LYS A 24 -26.06 3.72 -9.13
CA LYS A 24 -27.36 3.07 -9.43
C LYS A 24 -27.38 2.33 -10.78
N LYS A 25 -26.44 2.64 -11.69
CA LYS A 25 -26.27 2.00 -13.01
C LYS A 25 -25.19 0.91 -13.03
N GLY A 26 -24.65 0.51 -11.87
CA GLY A 26 -23.66 -0.57 -11.76
C GLY A 26 -22.19 -0.16 -11.99
N TYR A 27 -21.90 1.08 -12.37
CA TYR A 27 -20.51 1.55 -12.51
C TYR A 27 -19.85 1.72 -11.15
N ALA A 28 -18.67 1.13 -10.98
CA ALA A 28 -17.80 1.36 -9.83
C ALA A 28 -17.07 2.71 -9.99
N TYR A 29 -17.14 3.57 -8.97
CA TYR A 29 -16.39 4.81 -8.93
C TYR A 29 -15.60 4.92 -7.62
N THR A 30 -14.42 5.54 -7.74
CA THR A 30 -13.57 5.91 -6.61
C THR A 30 -13.89 7.34 -6.21
N SER A 31 -13.90 7.64 -4.91
CA SER A 31 -14.16 9.00 -4.44
C SER A 31 -13.11 9.99 -4.97
N GLU A 32 -13.53 11.23 -5.18
CA GLU A 32 -12.64 12.32 -5.58
C GLU A 32 -11.46 12.49 -4.61
N SER A 33 -11.73 12.36 -3.30
CA SER A 33 -10.71 12.43 -2.26
C SER A 33 -9.61 11.37 -2.39
N THR A 34 -9.97 10.15 -2.81
CA THR A 34 -9.01 9.06 -3.01
C THR A 34 -8.17 9.35 -4.25
N ARG A 35 -8.81 9.75 -5.35
CA ARG A 35 -8.11 10.10 -6.60
C ARG A 35 -7.13 11.27 -6.41
N ALA A 36 -7.54 12.29 -5.68
CA ALA A 36 -6.70 13.45 -5.36
C ALA A 36 -5.46 13.04 -4.56
N TYR A 37 -5.62 12.16 -3.56
CA TYR A 37 -4.49 11.66 -2.79
C TYR A 37 -3.56 10.75 -3.61
N GLU A 38 -4.11 9.84 -4.42
CA GLU A 38 -3.33 9.01 -5.34
C GLU A 38 -2.50 9.87 -6.32
N LYS A 39 -3.09 10.96 -6.83
CA LYS A 39 -2.40 11.94 -7.67
C LYS A 39 -1.25 12.63 -6.92
N ALA A 40 -1.49 13.09 -5.70
CA ALA A 40 -0.45 13.73 -4.88
C ALA A 40 0.73 12.78 -4.56
N VAL A 41 0.44 11.49 -4.32
CA VAL A 41 1.48 10.46 -4.14
C VAL A 41 2.32 10.30 -5.42
N ALA A 42 1.67 10.28 -6.59
CA ALA A 42 2.36 10.17 -7.87
C ALA A 42 3.21 11.42 -8.18
N GLU A 43 2.69 12.63 -7.93
CA GLU A 43 3.40 13.89 -8.13
C GLU A 43 4.60 14.05 -7.18
N ALA A 44 4.52 13.49 -5.97
CA ALA A 44 5.63 13.50 -5.01
C ALA A 44 6.77 12.54 -5.39
N TYR A 45 6.55 11.64 -6.35
CA TYR A 45 7.54 10.66 -6.77
C TYR A 45 8.38 11.17 -7.95
N ASN A 46 9.69 11.33 -7.72
CA ASN A 46 10.67 11.67 -8.76
C ASN A 46 11.82 10.65 -8.82
N GLY A 47 11.53 9.41 -8.41
CA GLY A 47 12.52 8.33 -8.35
C GLY A 47 12.60 7.52 -9.64
N PRO A 48 13.60 6.62 -9.74
CA PRO A 48 13.73 5.73 -10.90
C PRO A 48 12.58 4.73 -10.95
N LYS A 49 12.33 4.14 -12.12
CA LYS A 49 11.46 2.97 -12.19
C LYS A 49 12.24 1.75 -11.68
N PHE A 50 11.70 1.05 -10.71
CA PHE A 50 12.30 -0.19 -10.18
C PHE A 50 11.91 -1.38 -11.06
N GLU A 51 12.89 -2.24 -11.36
CA GLU A 51 12.68 -3.46 -12.13
C GLU A 51 12.90 -4.69 -11.22
N GLY A 52 11.98 -5.64 -11.27
CA GLY A 52 12.05 -6.84 -10.44
C GLY A 52 11.39 -6.70 -9.05
N PRO A 53 11.67 -7.64 -8.14
CA PRO A 53 11.05 -7.64 -6.81
C PRO A 53 11.50 -6.46 -5.95
N ILE A 54 10.52 -5.79 -5.33
CA ILE A 54 10.75 -4.62 -4.47
C ILE A 54 10.12 -4.81 -3.10
N LYS A 55 10.73 -4.17 -2.10
CA LYS A 55 10.13 -3.91 -0.79
C LYS A 55 9.68 -2.46 -0.77
N VAL A 56 8.40 -2.25 -0.45
CA VAL A 56 7.85 -0.93 -0.13
C VAL A 56 7.61 -0.86 1.37
N SER A 57 8.15 0.14 2.03
CA SER A 57 7.91 0.45 3.43
C SER A 57 7.29 1.83 3.54
N VAL A 58 6.20 1.93 4.29
CA VAL A 58 5.44 3.16 4.48
C VAL A 58 5.27 3.42 5.96
N VAL A 59 5.66 4.62 6.40
CA VAL A 59 5.43 5.10 7.77
C VAL A 59 4.53 6.32 7.70
N LEU A 60 3.38 6.25 8.36
CA LEU A 60 2.35 7.28 8.32
C LEU A 60 2.29 8.04 9.65
N ASN A 61 1.98 9.33 9.58
CA ASN A 61 1.53 10.11 10.73
C ASN A 61 0.38 11.03 10.29
N ASP A 62 -0.11 11.87 11.20
CA ASP A 62 -1.22 12.80 10.96
C ASP A 62 -0.94 13.86 9.87
N LYS A 63 0.32 14.08 9.49
CA LYS A 63 0.75 15.18 8.62
C LYS A 63 1.41 14.74 7.30
N ARG A 64 1.89 13.51 7.21
CA ARG A 64 2.68 13.03 6.05
C ARG A 64 2.78 11.51 5.99
N ALA A 65 3.13 11.02 4.80
CA ALA A 65 3.55 9.64 4.55
C ALA A 65 5.01 9.59 4.12
N HIS A 66 5.83 8.81 4.83
CA HIS A 66 7.21 8.52 4.46
C HIS A 66 7.26 7.18 3.74
N ILE A 67 7.72 7.16 2.49
CA ILE A 67 7.74 5.98 1.64
C ILE A 67 9.17 5.66 1.26
N THR A 68 9.56 4.40 1.41
CA THR A 68 10.86 3.88 1.00
C THR A 68 10.64 2.68 0.09
N ILE A 69 11.20 2.72 -1.12
CA ILE A 69 11.19 1.61 -2.08
C ILE A 69 12.63 1.09 -2.17
N THR A 70 12.81 -0.23 -2.02
CA THR A 70 14.13 -0.86 -2.06
C THR A 70 14.08 -2.11 -2.92
N GLU A 71 15.06 -2.28 -3.80
CA GLU A 71 15.22 -3.51 -4.58
C GLU A 71 15.50 -4.72 -3.68
N MET A 72 14.94 -5.85 -4.07
CA MET A 72 15.15 -7.11 -3.40
C MET A 72 15.92 -8.05 -4.32
N ASP A 73 16.91 -8.71 -3.74
CA ASP A 73 17.65 -9.78 -4.36
C ASP A 73 16.88 -11.08 -4.09
N GLN A 74 15.82 -11.29 -4.85
CA GLN A 74 15.00 -12.51 -4.78
C GLN A 74 14.42 -12.82 -6.15
N GLU A 75 14.11 -14.08 -6.40
CA GLU A 75 13.35 -14.47 -7.58
C GLU A 75 11.89 -14.00 -7.48
N LYS A 76 11.22 -13.97 -8.63
CA LYS A 76 9.78 -13.70 -8.68
C LYS A 76 9.06 -14.87 -8.02
N SER A 77 8.25 -14.58 -7.00
CA SER A 77 7.41 -15.58 -6.35
C SER A 77 6.45 -16.23 -7.35
N LYS A 78 6.16 -17.51 -7.16
CA LYS A 78 5.16 -18.26 -7.95
C LYS A 78 3.72 -17.91 -7.57
N LEU A 79 3.53 -17.15 -6.47
CA LEU A 79 2.21 -16.70 -6.02
C LEU A 79 1.64 -15.63 -6.97
N ARG A 80 0.37 -15.82 -7.35
CA ARG A 80 -0.31 -15.01 -8.39
C ARG A 80 -0.85 -13.66 -7.90
N GLY A 81 -1.32 -13.59 -6.65
CA GLY A 81 -1.91 -12.35 -6.10
C GLY A 81 -0.87 -11.25 -5.90
N ASP A 82 -1.26 -10.04 -5.53
CA ASP A 82 -0.37 -9.00 -4.96
C ASP A 82 -0.15 -9.26 -3.45
N THR A 83 0.85 -8.64 -2.83
CA THR A 83 1.19 -8.97 -1.42
C THR A 83 0.11 -8.46 -0.47
N THR A 84 -0.50 -7.34 -0.81
CA THR A 84 -1.58 -6.71 -0.05
C THR A 84 -2.86 -7.53 -0.01
N ASN A 85 -3.21 -8.27 -1.07
CA ASN A 85 -4.41 -9.11 -1.09
C ASN A 85 -4.23 -10.35 -0.22
N TYR A 86 -3.04 -10.94 -0.17
CA TYR A 86 -2.76 -12.04 0.76
C TYR A 86 -2.83 -11.57 2.21
N LEU A 87 -2.23 -10.42 2.52
CA LEU A 87 -2.34 -9.82 3.85
C LEU A 87 -3.79 -9.52 4.21
N LYS A 88 -4.56 -8.93 3.28
CA LYS A 88 -5.96 -8.60 3.54
C LYS A 88 -6.83 -9.84 3.79
N ALA A 89 -6.59 -10.94 3.08
CA ALA A 89 -7.29 -12.20 3.32
C ALA A 89 -7.01 -12.75 4.74
N ILE A 90 -5.79 -12.59 5.24
CA ILE A 90 -5.42 -12.98 6.61
C ILE A 90 -6.07 -12.04 7.63
N GLU A 91 -5.99 -10.71 7.40
CA GLU A 91 -6.62 -9.71 8.26
C GLU A 91 -8.14 -9.96 8.40
N ASP A 92 -8.83 -10.17 7.28
CA ASP A 92 -10.28 -10.41 7.27
C ASP A 92 -10.63 -11.75 7.93
N GLY A 93 -9.78 -12.77 7.78
CA GLY A 93 -9.98 -14.08 8.38
C GLY A 93 -9.74 -14.14 9.89
N LEU A 94 -8.97 -13.19 10.44
CA LEU A 94 -8.67 -13.09 11.87
C LEU A 94 -9.57 -12.08 12.62
N ASN A 95 -10.30 -11.24 11.89
CA ASN A 95 -11.17 -10.21 12.47
C ASN A 95 -12.31 -10.81 13.30
N GLY A 96 -12.46 -10.36 14.55
CA GLY A 96 -13.40 -10.91 15.53
C GLY A 96 -12.95 -12.24 16.16
N ILE A 97 -11.79 -12.77 15.78
CA ILE A 97 -11.20 -14.00 16.34
C ILE A 97 -9.94 -13.69 17.13
N ALA A 98 -8.98 -12.99 16.53
CA ALA A 98 -7.71 -12.64 17.16
C ALA A 98 -7.70 -11.21 17.75
N TYR A 99 -8.59 -10.36 17.27
CA TYR A 99 -8.79 -8.96 17.67
C TYR A 99 -10.23 -8.55 17.34
N ASP A 100 -10.74 -7.50 17.98
CA ASP A 100 -12.14 -7.06 17.83
C ASP A 100 -12.37 -6.39 16.47
N ASP A 101 -11.40 -5.60 16.00
CA ASP A 101 -11.47 -4.86 14.74
C ASP A 101 -10.08 -4.67 14.12
N ASP A 102 -9.99 -4.74 12.78
CA ASP A 102 -8.73 -4.60 12.04
C ASP A 102 -8.07 -3.21 12.19
N ILE A 103 -8.82 -2.20 12.67
CA ILE A 103 -8.28 -0.89 13.05
C ILE A 103 -7.24 -0.98 14.18
N GLN A 104 -7.23 -2.07 14.96
CA GLN A 104 -6.23 -2.30 16.01
C GLN A 104 -4.83 -2.64 15.45
N ILE A 105 -4.73 -2.98 14.16
CA ILE A 105 -3.47 -3.34 13.51
C ILE A 105 -2.70 -2.06 13.14
N HIS A 106 -1.72 -1.70 13.97
CA HIS A 106 -0.85 -0.54 13.74
C HIS A 106 0.34 -0.82 12.81
N GLU A 107 0.76 -2.08 12.70
CA GLU A 107 1.86 -2.50 11.83
C GLU A 107 1.58 -3.90 11.27
N ILE A 108 1.83 -4.08 9.97
CA ILE A 108 1.73 -5.38 9.31
C ILE A 108 2.92 -5.54 8.35
N VAL A 109 3.55 -6.71 8.38
CA VAL A 109 4.70 -7.03 7.52
C VAL A 109 4.40 -8.33 6.77
N GLY A 110 4.37 -8.24 5.45
CA GLY A 110 4.20 -9.40 4.56
C GLY A 110 5.34 -9.49 3.56
N LYS A 111 5.79 -10.72 3.29
CA LYS A 111 6.78 -11.01 2.26
C LYS A 111 6.31 -12.23 1.46
N LYS A 112 6.46 -12.14 0.13
CA LYS A 112 6.40 -13.31 -0.74
C LYS A 112 7.80 -13.83 -1.00
N THR A 113 7.92 -15.15 -0.98
CA THR A 113 9.12 -15.89 -1.36
C THR A 113 8.90 -16.60 -2.68
#